data_AF-A0A377CAX1-F1
#
_entry.id   AF-A0A377CAX1-F1
#
_cell.length_a   1.000
_cell.length_b   1.000
_cell.length_c   1.000
_cell.angle_alpha   90.00
_cell.angle_beta   90.00
_cell.angle_gamma   90.00
#
_symmetry.space_group_name_H-M   'P 1'
#
loop_
_entity.id
_entity.type
_entity.pdbx_description
1 polymer ?
#
loop_
_entity_poly.entity_id
_entity_poly.type
_entity_poly.pdbx_seq_one_letter_code
_entity_poly.pdbx_strand_id
1 'polypeptide(L)'
;MIGRISRFMTRFVSRWLPDPLIFAMLLTLLTFVIALWLTPQTPISMVKMWGDGFWNLLAFGMQMALIIVTGHALASSAPVKSLLRTAASAAKTPVQGVMLVTFFGSVACVINWGFGLVVGAMFAREVAAEYPVLIIRCSLPAPTLVFSPGVAASLAQCLCWLQHRATRLSISPG
;
A
#
# COMPACT_ATOMS: atom_id res chain seq x y z
N MET A 1 -18.36 19.82 -0.23
CA MET A 1 -19.03 19.23 -1.41
C MET A 1 -18.36 17.95 -1.89
N ILE A 2 -17.03 17.93 -2.09
CA ILE A 2 -16.23 16.74 -2.50
C ILE A 2 -16.53 15.48 -1.67
N GLY A 3 -16.57 15.61 -0.33
CA GLY A 3 -16.78 14.44 0.53
C GLY A 3 -18.12 13.73 0.36
N ARG A 4 -19.17 14.43 -0.10
CA ARG A 4 -20.50 13.83 -0.29
C ARG A 4 -20.56 13.01 -1.57
N ILE A 5 -19.93 13.51 -2.64
CA ILE A 5 -19.76 12.82 -3.93
C ILE A 5 -18.84 11.60 -3.76
N SER A 6 -17.70 11.78 -3.07
CA SER A 6 -16.79 10.68 -2.78
C SER A 6 -17.48 9.55 -2.01
N ARG A 7 -18.24 9.86 -0.95
CA ARG A 7 -19.00 8.84 -0.19
C ARG A 7 -20.12 8.16 -0.98
N PHE A 8 -20.67 8.82 -2.00
CA PHE A 8 -21.68 8.23 -2.88
C PHE A 8 -21.03 7.27 -3.89
N MET A 9 -19.97 7.72 -4.56
CA MET A 9 -19.17 6.89 -5.47
C MET A 9 -18.58 5.68 -4.76
N THR A 10 -17.97 5.85 -3.58
CA THR A 10 -17.44 4.74 -2.80
C THR A 10 -18.52 3.73 -2.43
N ARG A 11 -19.72 4.17 -2.00
CA ARG A 11 -20.82 3.26 -1.66
C ARG A 11 -21.35 2.49 -2.87
N PHE A 12 -21.40 3.16 -4.03
CA PHE A 12 -21.84 2.53 -5.26
C PHE A 12 -20.83 1.47 -5.70
N VAL A 13 -19.55 1.84 -5.83
CA VAL A 13 -18.47 0.92 -6.22
C VAL A 13 -18.35 -0.22 -5.22
N SER A 14 -18.29 0.03 -3.90
CA SER A 14 -18.11 -1.03 -2.91
C SER A 14 -19.26 -2.04 -2.86
N ARG A 15 -20.45 -1.69 -3.38
CA ARG A 15 -21.61 -2.57 -3.40
C ARG A 15 -21.73 -3.37 -4.69
N TRP A 16 -21.15 -2.87 -5.79
CA TRP A 16 -21.23 -3.50 -7.12
C TRP A 16 -19.92 -4.14 -7.57
N LEU A 17 -18.80 -3.86 -6.94
CA LEU A 17 -17.52 -4.48 -7.28
C LEU A 17 -17.55 -5.92 -6.77
N PRO A 18 -17.68 -6.94 -7.65
CA PRO A 18 -17.51 -8.32 -7.22
C PRO A 18 -16.06 -8.52 -6.80
N ASP A 19 -15.79 -9.63 -6.11
CA ASP A 19 -14.43 -10.01 -5.78
C ASP A 19 -13.52 -9.94 -7.04
N PRO A 20 -12.31 -9.36 -6.95
CA PRO A 20 -11.43 -9.17 -8.11
C PRO A 20 -11.18 -10.44 -8.92
N LEU A 21 -11.14 -11.61 -8.26
CA LEU A 21 -10.97 -12.90 -8.93
C LEU A 21 -12.18 -13.23 -9.81
N ILE A 22 -13.40 -13.01 -9.31
CA ILE A 22 -14.63 -13.23 -10.07
C ILE A 22 -14.64 -12.34 -11.30
N PHE A 23 -14.25 -11.08 -11.15
CA PHE A 23 -14.15 -10.15 -12.27
C PHE A 23 -13.15 -10.62 -13.33
N ALA A 24 -11.96 -11.07 -12.93
CA ALA A 24 -10.94 -11.59 -13.83
C ALA A 24 -11.40 -12.87 -14.57
N MET A 25 -12.11 -13.78 -13.89
CA MET A 25 -12.68 -14.99 -14.51
C MET A 25 -13.75 -14.64 -15.54
N LEU A 26 -14.66 -13.71 -15.23
CA LEU A 26 -15.69 -13.25 -16.16
C LEU A 26 -15.08 -12.59 -17.40
N LEU A 27 -14.07 -11.73 -17.22
CA LEU A 27 -13.36 -11.12 -18.34
C LEU A 27 -12.65 -12.16 -19.20
N THR A 28 -12.03 -13.17 -18.58
CA THR A 28 -11.36 -14.26 -19.31
C THR A 28 -12.36 -15.05 -20.17
N LEU A 29 -13.54 -15.37 -19.63
CA LEU A 29 -14.58 -16.04 -20.40
C LEU A 29 -15.10 -15.15 -21.54
N LEU A 30 -15.35 -13.88 -21.25
CA LEU A 30 -15.83 -12.91 -22.23
C LEU A 30 -14.82 -12.73 -23.37
N THR A 31 -13.53 -12.55 -23.07
CA THR A 31 -12.48 -12.40 -24.09
C THR A 31 -12.29 -13.69 -24.88
N PHE A 32 -12.44 -14.87 -24.26
CA PHE A 32 -12.41 -16.15 -24.98
C PHE A 32 -13.56 -16.25 -25.99
N VAL A 33 -14.79 -15.90 -25.60
CA VAL A 33 -15.95 -15.89 -26.51
C VAL A 33 -15.71 -14.90 -27.65
N ILE A 34 -15.32 -13.67 -27.34
CA ILE A 34 -15.03 -12.64 -28.35
C ILE A 34 -13.94 -13.10 -29.32
N ALA A 35 -12.87 -13.72 -28.81
CA ALA A 35 -11.77 -14.20 -29.65
C ALA A 35 -12.21 -15.25 -30.67
N LEU A 36 -13.14 -16.16 -30.31
CA LEU A 36 -13.70 -17.17 -31.22
C LEU A 36 -14.42 -16.55 -32.43
N TRP A 37 -15.06 -15.40 -32.27
CA TRP A 37 -15.75 -14.72 -33.36
C TRP A 37 -14.81 -13.85 -34.22
N LEU A 38 -13.79 -13.26 -33.62
CA LEU A 38 -12.93 -12.28 -34.29
C LEU A 38 -11.64 -12.86 -34.89
N THR A 39 -11.22 -14.07 -34.49
CA THR A 39 -9.90 -14.61 -34.87
C THR A 39 -10.03 -15.99 -35.53
N PRO A 40 -9.30 -16.27 -36.62
CA PRO A 40 -9.31 -17.59 -37.28
C PRO A 40 -8.41 -18.61 -36.53
N GLN A 41 -8.59 -18.74 -35.21
CA GLN A 41 -7.82 -19.65 -34.36
C GLN A 41 -8.74 -20.74 -33.81
N THR A 42 -8.23 -21.96 -33.62
CA THR A 42 -9.02 -23.05 -33.06
C THR A 42 -9.20 -22.85 -31.55
N PRO A 43 -10.31 -23.33 -30.95
CA PRO A 43 -10.52 -23.21 -29.50
C PRO A 43 -9.35 -23.78 -28.68
N ILE A 44 -8.74 -24.86 -29.17
CA ILE A 44 -7.57 -25.51 -28.54
C ILE A 44 -6.33 -24.61 -28.60
N SER A 45 -6.07 -23.91 -29.71
CA SER A 45 -4.93 -22.99 -29.79
C SER A 45 -5.12 -21.79 -28.87
N MET A 46 -6.34 -21.27 -28.74
CA MET A 46 -6.66 -20.18 -27.82
C MET A 46 -6.43 -20.56 -26.34
N VAL A 47 -6.85 -21.76 -25.92
CA VAL A 47 -6.59 -22.24 -24.55
C VAL A 47 -5.09 -22.37 -24.29
N LYS A 48 -4.33 -22.88 -25.28
CA LYS A 48 -2.87 -22.99 -25.17
C LYS A 48 -2.21 -21.61 -25.03
N MET A 49 -2.59 -20.64 -25.87
CA MET A 49 -2.10 -19.27 -25.79
C MET A 49 -2.40 -18.61 -24.43
N TRP A 50 -3.62 -18.81 -23.91
CA TRP A 50 -3.99 -18.32 -22.59
C TRP A 50 -3.15 -18.98 -21.48
N GLY A 51 -2.96 -20.30 -21.55
CA GLY A 51 -2.14 -21.05 -20.59
C GLY A 51 -0.68 -20.59 -20.56
N ASP A 52 -0.06 -20.44 -21.74
CA ASP A 52 1.32 -19.95 -21.86
C ASP A 52 1.48 -18.53 -21.29
N GLY A 53 0.48 -17.66 -21.47
CA GLY A 53 0.43 -16.34 -20.84
C GLY A 53 0.27 -16.40 -19.32
N PHE A 54 -0.60 -17.29 -18.83
CA PHE A 54 -0.89 -17.47 -17.41
C PHE A 54 0.36 -17.86 -16.60
N TRP A 55 1.16 -18.81 -17.12
CA TRP A 55 2.38 -19.26 -16.44
C TRP A 55 3.45 -18.17 -16.32
N ASN A 56 3.57 -17.29 -17.32
CA ASN A 56 4.46 -16.13 -17.24
C ASN A 56 4.02 -15.14 -16.14
N LEU A 57 2.70 -14.89 -16.03
CA LEU A 57 2.15 -14.05 -14.98
C LEU A 57 2.32 -14.67 -13.59
N LEU A 58 2.22 -15.99 -13.46
CA LEU A 58 2.46 -16.69 -12.19
C LEU A 58 3.91 -16.53 -11.72
N ALA A 59 4.88 -16.72 -12.62
CA ALA A 59 6.29 -16.53 -12.31
C ALA A 59 6.58 -15.09 -11.86
N PHE A 60 6.01 -14.10 -12.57
CA PHE A 60 6.07 -12.69 -12.18
C PHE A 60 5.41 -12.44 -10.80
N GLY A 61 4.22 -13.00 -10.57
CA GLY A 61 3.50 -12.89 -9.31
C GLY A 61 4.28 -13.46 -8.13
N MET A 62 4.95 -14.60 -8.31
CA MET A 62 5.80 -15.20 -7.28
C MET A 62 7.00 -14.31 -6.93
N GLN A 63 7.65 -13.70 -7.93
CA GLN A 63 8.72 -12.73 -7.70
C GLN A 63 8.23 -11.54 -6.87
N MET A 64 7.06 -11.00 -7.21
CA MET A 64 6.44 -9.88 -6.49
C MET A 64 6.00 -10.27 -5.06
N ALA A 65 5.48 -11.47 -4.87
CA ALA A 65 5.11 -12.00 -3.55
C ALA A 65 6.35 -12.15 -2.65
N LEU A 66 7.44 -12.71 -3.17
CA LEU A 66 8.70 -12.85 -2.44
C LEU A 66 9.27 -11.48 -2.06
N ILE A 67 9.22 -10.48 -2.94
CA ILE A 67 9.64 -9.09 -2.65
C ILE A 67 8.90 -8.54 -1.42
N ILE A 68 7.58 -8.73 -1.33
CA ILE A 68 6.76 -8.24 -0.21
C ILE A 68 7.03 -9.03 1.06
N VAL A 69 7.07 -10.37 0.99
CA VAL A 69 7.28 -11.24 2.15
C VAL A 69 8.66 -11.04 2.75
N THR A 70 9.71 -10.96 1.92
CA THR A 70 11.07 -10.69 2.38
C THR A 70 11.22 -9.28 2.94
N GLY A 71 10.60 -8.28 2.29
CA GLY A 71 10.55 -6.91 2.83
C GLY A 71 9.89 -6.86 4.21
N HIS A 72 8.78 -7.56 4.41
CA HIS A 72 8.12 -7.66 5.71
C HIS A 72 8.94 -8.42 6.76
N ALA A 73 9.54 -9.55 6.38
CA ALA A 73 10.39 -10.34 7.26
C ALA A 73 11.61 -9.54 7.73
N LEU A 74 12.27 -8.83 6.82
CA LEU A 74 13.40 -7.95 7.12
C LEU A 74 12.99 -6.80 8.03
N ALA A 75 11.87 -6.12 7.73
CA ALA A 75 11.37 -5.02 8.55
C ALA A 75 10.96 -5.46 9.97
N SER A 76 10.48 -6.70 10.12
CA SER A 76 10.05 -7.25 11.41
C SER A 76 11.20 -7.69 12.31
N SER A 77 12.41 -7.78 11.77
CA SER A 77 13.61 -8.20 12.48
C SER A 77 13.99 -7.25 13.63
N ALA A 78 14.54 -7.82 14.72
CA ALA A 78 15.03 -7.05 15.87
C ALA A 78 16.03 -5.92 15.52
N PRO A 79 17.02 -6.11 14.62
CA PRO A 79 17.97 -5.05 14.29
C PRO A 79 17.30 -3.84 13.64
N VAL A 80 16.34 -4.05 12.73
CA VAL A 80 15.62 -2.95 12.08
C VAL A 80 14.77 -2.19 13.11
N LYS A 81 14.04 -2.90 13.98
CA LYS A 81 13.27 -2.24 15.06
C LYS A 81 14.15 -1.41 15.99
N SER A 82 15.32 -1.93 16.37
CA SER A 82 16.27 -1.20 17.22
C SER A 82 16.80 0.07 16.54
N LEU A 83 17.17 -0.04 15.26
CA LEU A 83 17.63 1.10 14.47
C LEU A 83 16.54 2.17 14.37
N LEU A 84 15.29 1.78 14.10
CA LEU A 84 14.16 2.71 14.03
C LEU A 84 13.89 3.41 15.35
N ARG A 85 13.95 2.70 16.48
CA ARG A 85 13.82 3.31 17.81
C ARG A 85 14.93 4.31 18.12
N THR A 86 16.17 3.96 17.76
CA THR A 86 17.32 4.85 17.96
C THR A 86 17.26 6.07 17.05
N ALA A 87 16.78 5.92 15.81
CA ALA A 87 16.53 7.03 14.91
C ALA A 87 15.34 7.90 15.37
N ALA A 88 14.33 7.32 16.01
CA ALA A 88 13.18 8.05 16.54
C ALA A 88 13.58 8.98 17.69
N SER A 89 14.45 8.52 18.60
CA SER A 89 14.90 9.33 19.75
C SER A 89 15.78 10.52 19.35
N ALA A 90 16.33 10.53 18.13
CA ALA A 90 17.04 11.68 17.58
C ALA A 90 16.10 12.84 17.18
N ALA A 91 14.81 12.57 16.98
CA ALA A 91 13.82 13.59 16.69
C ALA A 91 13.50 14.36 17.96
N LYS A 92 13.89 15.64 18.04
CA LYS A 92 13.58 16.53 19.18
C LYS A 92 12.35 17.40 18.94
N THR A 93 11.92 17.48 17.68
CA THR A 93 10.78 18.30 17.27
C THR A 93 9.83 17.50 16.38
N PRO A 94 8.53 17.86 16.40
CA PRO A 94 7.51 17.19 15.60
C PRO A 94 7.80 17.17 14.09
N VAL A 95 8.24 18.30 13.55
CA VAL A 95 8.56 18.44 12.12
C VAL A 95 9.76 17.55 11.76
N GLN A 96 10.77 17.49 12.63
CA GLN A 96 11.93 16.62 12.46
C GLN A 96 11.54 15.13 12.48
N GLY A 97 10.55 14.74 13.28
CA GLY A 97 10.02 13.36 13.29
C GLY A 97 9.41 12.96 11.96
N VAL A 98 8.56 13.80 11.37
CA VAL A 98 7.97 13.53 10.03
C VAL A 98 9.04 13.50 8.94
N MET A 99 10.02 14.40 8.99
CA MET A 99 11.14 14.44 8.05
C MET A 99 12.00 13.18 8.14
N LEU A 100 12.30 12.69 9.35
CA LEU A 100 13.01 11.44 9.57
C LEU A 100 12.23 10.25 9.02
N VAL A 101 10.93 10.14 9.33
CA VAL A 101 10.08 9.05 8.84
C VAL A 101 10.05 9.02 7.31
N THR A 102 9.94 10.19 6.70
CA THR A 102 9.94 10.31 5.24
C THR A 102 11.30 9.94 4.66
N PHE A 103 12.40 10.46 5.22
CA PHE A 103 13.76 10.17 4.75
C PHE A 103 14.09 8.67 4.81
N PHE A 104 13.92 8.05 5.99
CA PHE A 104 14.19 6.62 6.16
C PHE A 104 13.20 5.76 5.35
N GLY A 105 11.93 6.19 5.23
CA GLY A 105 10.95 5.53 4.38
C GLY A 105 11.32 5.57 2.89
N SER A 106 11.84 6.70 2.41
CA SER A 106 12.33 6.86 1.03
C SER A 106 13.59 6.01 0.78
N VAL A 107 14.57 6.02 1.69
CA VAL A 107 15.77 5.18 1.58
C VAL A 107 15.39 3.69 1.57
N ALA A 108 14.48 3.28 2.46
CA ALA A 108 13.96 1.91 2.49
C ALA A 108 13.22 1.54 1.20
N CYS A 109 12.44 2.47 0.61
CA CYS A 109 11.79 2.28 -0.68
C CYS A 109 12.77 2.10 -1.85
N VAL A 110 13.91 2.80 -1.85
CA VAL A 110 14.95 2.63 -2.88
C VAL A 110 15.56 1.24 -2.85
N ILE A 111 15.75 0.67 -1.65
CA ILE A 111 16.25 -0.69 -1.49
C ILE A 111 15.22 -1.71 -1.99
N ASN A 112 13.98 -1.56 -1.55
CA ASN A 112 12.86 -2.41 -1.93
C ASN A 112 11.56 -1.68 -1.63
N TRP A 113 10.69 -1.51 -2.63
CA TRP A 113 9.44 -0.76 -2.41
C TRP A 113 8.60 -1.38 -1.29
N GLY A 114 8.58 -2.72 -1.16
CA GLY A 114 7.77 -3.46 -0.18
C GLY A 114 8.31 -3.28 1.24
N PHE A 115 9.63 -3.30 1.40
CA PHE A 115 10.32 -2.97 2.64
C PHE A 115 10.01 -1.54 3.09
N GLY A 116 10.08 -0.57 2.18
CA GLY A 116 9.80 0.84 2.46
C GLY A 116 8.38 1.08 3.02
N LEU A 117 7.38 0.36 2.51
CA LEU A 117 6.00 0.43 3.03
C LEU A 117 5.90 -0.04 4.48
N VAL A 118 6.53 -1.17 4.81
CA VAL A 118 6.46 -1.75 6.16
C VAL A 118 7.29 -0.92 7.16
N VAL A 119 8.51 -0.54 6.78
CA VAL A 119 9.41 0.28 7.61
C VAL A 119 8.82 1.65 7.88
N GLY A 120 8.28 2.33 6.88
CA GLY A 120 7.66 3.64 7.06
C GLY A 120 6.51 3.60 8.06
N ALA A 121 5.66 2.58 7.99
CA ALA A 121 4.55 2.40 8.94
C ALA A 121 5.02 2.08 10.37
N MET A 122 6.05 1.24 10.51
CA MET A 122 6.64 0.91 11.81
C MET A 122 7.32 2.13 12.44
N PHE A 123 8.09 2.88 11.64
CA PHE A 123 8.80 4.05 12.13
C PHE A 123 7.85 5.19 12.50
N ALA A 124 6.82 5.42 11.69
CA ALA A 124 5.76 6.38 12.02
C ALA A 124 5.08 6.03 13.36
N ARG A 125 4.89 4.74 13.66
CA ARG A 125 4.35 4.30 14.95
C ARG A 125 5.28 4.57 16.13
N GLU A 126 6.58 4.35 15.99
CA GLU A 126 7.54 4.64 17.07
C GLU A 126 7.63 6.16 17.32
N VAL A 127 7.69 6.99 16.27
CA VAL A 127 7.67 8.45 16.41
C VAL A 127 6.35 8.96 17.02
N ALA A 128 5.23 8.34 16.67
CA ALA A 128 3.91 8.64 17.25
C ALA A 128 3.81 8.31 18.75
N ALA A 129 4.52 7.29 19.20
CA ALA A 129 4.56 6.89 20.61
C ALA A 129 5.30 7.94 21.47
N GLU A 130 6.34 8.55 20.91
CA GLU A 130 7.11 9.63 21.56
C GLU A 130 6.33 10.97 21.53
N TYR A 131 5.56 11.24 20.46
CA TYR A 131 4.87 12.52 20.23
C TYR A 131 3.37 12.37 19.87
N PRO A 132 2.48 12.05 20.83
CA PRO A 132 1.08 11.72 20.55
C PRO A 132 0.21 12.89 20.05
N VAL A 133 0.54 14.13 20.41
CA VAL A 133 -0.26 15.34 20.08
C VAL A 133 -0.09 15.83 18.63
N LEU A 134 0.89 15.32 17.89
CA LEU A 134 1.27 15.89 16.60
C LEU A 134 0.46 15.39 15.39
N ILE A 135 0.05 14.11 15.41
CA ILE A 135 -0.64 13.50 14.26
C ILE A 135 -1.99 14.18 13.97
N ILE A 136 -2.58 14.83 14.97
CA ILE A 136 -3.90 15.47 14.88
C ILE A 136 -3.88 16.73 14.00
N ARG A 137 -2.72 17.37 13.79
CA ARG A 137 -2.62 18.70 13.16
C ARG A 137 -1.81 18.77 11.87
N CYS A 138 -1.19 17.66 11.44
CA CYS A 138 -0.44 17.64 10.18
C CYS A 138 -1.37 17.41 8.98
N SER A 139 -2.21 18.41 8.70
CA SER A 139 -2.72 18.66 7.35
C SER A 139 -1.67 19.48 6.59
N LEU A 140 -0.50 18.90 6.34
CA LEU A 140 0.48 19.50 5.42
C LEU A 140 0.62 18.54 4.24
N PRO A 141 0.73 19.03 2.99
CA PRO A 141 0.84 18.16 1.84
C PRO A 141 2.15 17.40 2.01
N ALA A 142 2.06 16.12 2.36
CA ALA A 142 3.20 15.23 2.40
C ALA A 142 3.94 15.33 1.06
N PRO A 143 5.27 15.18 1.00
CA PRO A 143 6.02 15.34 -0.23
C PRO A 143 5.60 14.24 -1.21
N THR A 144 4.61 14.55 -2.04
CA THR A 144 4.12 13.74 -3.15
C THR A 144 5.12 13.70 -4.31
N LEU A 145 6.39 14.05 -4.08
CA LEU A 145 7.38 14.28 -5.13
C LEU A 145 8.53 13.28 -5.16
N VAL A 146 8.49 12.19 -4.38
CA VAL A 146 9.53 11.17 -4.49
C VAL A 146 8.87 9.79 -4.61
N PHE A 147 8.66 9.43 -5.88
CA PHE A 147 8.51 8.07 -6.41
C PHE A 147 7.17 7.32 -6.21
N SER A 148 6.49 7.13 -7.34
CA SER A 148 5.42 6.16 -7.63
C SER A 148 4.08 6.26 -6.85
N PRO A 149 2.95 5.94 -7.51
CA PRO A 149 1.61 5.94 -6.89
C PRO A 149 1.49 5.06 -5.64
N GLY A 150 2.33 4.02 -5.51
CA GLY A 150 2.29 3.07 -4.40
C GLY A 150 2.79 3.62 -3.06
N VAL A 151 3.84 4.46 -3.05
CA VAL A 151 4.44 4.97 -1.80
C VAL A 151 3.60 6.10 -1.21
N ALA A 152 3.04 6.96 -2.08
CA ALA A 152 2.14 8.04 -1.69
C ALA A 152 0.82 7.50 -1.10
N ALA A 153 0.25 6.44 -1.69
CA ALA A 153 -0.98 5.82 -1.19
C ALA A 153 -0.79 5.22 0.21
N SER A 154 0.35 4.55 0.45
CA SER A 154 0.63 3.92 1.74
C SER A 154 1.00 4.91 2.85
N LEU A 155 1.76 5.96 2.56
CA LEU A 155 1.99 7.03 3.54
C LEU A 155 0.69 7.79 3.86
N ALA A 156 -0.14 8.07 2.86
CA ALA A 156 -1.46 8.68 3.07
C ALA A 156 -2.40 7.78 3.90
N GLN A 157 -2.44 6.48 3.63
CA GLN A 157 -3.23 5.53 4.44
C GLN A 157 -2.65 5.33 5.84
N CYS A 158 -1.34 5.32 6.00
CA CYS A 158 -0.70 5.19 7.31
C CYS A 158 -0.95 6.44 8.17
N LEU A 159 -0.83 7.64 7.59
CA LEU A 159 -1.17 8.90 8.23
C LEU A 159 -2.67 8.99 8.57
N CYS A 160 -3.54 8.57 7.64
CA CYS A 160 -4.99 8.53 7.87
C CYS A 160 -5.37 7.52 8.99
N TRP A 161 -4.71 6.36 9.04
CA TRP A 161 -4.92 5.36 10.09
C TRP A 161 -4.44 5.85 11.46
N LEU A 162 -3.27 6.49 11.49
CA LEU A 162 -2.74 7.14 12.69
C LEU A 162 -3.68 8.24 13.18
N GLN A 163 -4.27 9.03 12.27
CA GLN A 163 -5.23 10.07 12.61
C GLN A 163 -6.54 9.51 13.18
N HIS A 164 -7.03 8.39 12.63
CA HIS A 164 -8.22 7.70 13.14
C HIS A 164 -8.01 7.00 14.49
N ARG A 165 -6.78 6.57 14.79
CA ARG A 165 -6.44 5.96 16.10
C ARG A 165 -6.17 7.02 17.17
N ALA A 166 -5.53 8.12 16.82
CA ALA A 166 -5.27 9.25 17.72
C ALA A 166 -6.58 9.94 18.17
N THR A 167 -7.54 10.12 17.26
CA THR A 167 -8.87 10.66 17.62
C THR A 167 -9.63 9.75 18.59
N ARG A 168 -9.51 8.42 18.46
CA ARG A 168 -10.13 7.49 19.43
C ARG A 168 -9.54 7.56 20.84
N LEU A 169 -8.24 7.85 20.98
CA LEU A 169 -7.60 8.00 22.29
C LEU A 169 -7.95 9.33 22.99
N SER A 170 -8.29 10.38 22.22
CA SER A 170 -8.76 11.66 22.80
C SER A 170 -10.21 11.65 23.30
N ILE A 171 -10.99 10.61 22.97
CA ILE A 171 -12.43 10.52 23.28
C ILE A 171 -12.71 9.48 24.40
N SER A 172 -11.69 8.82 24.96
CA SER A 172 -11.90 8.02 26.19
C SER A 172 -11.86 8.98 27.39
N PRO A 173 -12.98 9.28 28.05
CA PRO A 173 -12.92 9.85 29.39
C PRO A 173 -12.32 8.76 30.30
N GLY A 174 -11.48 9.18 31.24
CA GLY A 174 -11.12 8.31 32.37
C GLY A 174 -12.33 7.99 33.23
#